data_AF-A0A5B7DHY4-F1
#
_entry.id   AF-A0A5B7DHY4-F1
#
_cell.length_a   1.000
_cell.length_b   1.000
_cell.length_c   1.000
_cell.angle_alpha   90.00
_cell.angle_beta   90.00
_cell.angle_gamma   90.00
#
_symmetry.space_group_name_H-M   'P 1'
#
loop_
_entity.id
_entity.type
_entity.pdbx_description
1 polymer ?
#
loop_
_entity_poly.entity_id
_entity_poly.type
_entity_poly.pdbx_seq_one_letter_code
_entity_poly.pdbx_strand_id
1 'polypeptide(L)'
;MHISVFRRYRVRHNFAGYGASQTSELVLIQNALSCTTKTRVSREHKRMQTPEVMAADKASVAGGEENHSRRMVTEKLLQYAFPASHKLPFFAFGYNEQYQERGWSVYEPIAELKRQGLPTESWRITRINEQYELCETYPAVWAVPAAASDNDLRNVAAFRSRGRIPVLSWIHPESQATITRCAQPLVGVSGKRSRDDEAYIQHIMDANAQSHKIFIMDARPSVNAVANKAKGGGYESEDAYQNAEVQFLDIHNIHVMRESLRKLQGEAERSGASEGKR
;
A
#
# COMPACT_ATOMS: atom_id res chain seq x y z
N MET A 1 -5.34 1.30 24.46
CA MET A 1 -3.93 1.40 24.01
C MET A 1 -3.39 -0.01 23.90
N HIS A 2 -3.48 -0.63 22.71
CA HIS A 2 -3.04 -2.02 22.49
C HIS A 2 -2.03 -1.98 21.33
N ILE A 3 -0.75 -1.99 21.68
CA ILE A 3 0.35 -2.05 20.72
C ILE A 3 0.44 -3.51 20.27
N SER A 4 0.05 -3.80 19.03
CA SER A 4 0.32 -5.10 18.41
C SER A 4 1.71 -5.03 17.81
N VAL A 5 2.65 -5.69 18.47
CA VAL A 5 4.02 -5.90 17.99
C VAL A 5 3.96 -6.92 16.85
N PHE A 6 4.25 -6.48 15.63
CA PHE A 6 4.51 -7.40 14.51
C PHE A 6 5.92 -7.97 14.67
N ARG A 7 6.04 -9.24 15.06
CA ARG A 7 7.31 -9.99 14.96
C ARG A 7 7.54 -10.39 13.50
N ARG A 8 8.64 -9.91 12.92
CA ARG A 8 9.20 -10.44 11.66
C ARG A 8 9.74 -11.84 11.90
N TYR A 9 9.30 -12.81 11.10
CA TYR A 9 9.99 -14.08 10.95
C TYR A 9 11.08 -13.91 9.88
N ARG A 10 12.35 -14.00 10.31
CA ARG A 10 13.51 -14.09 9.41
C ARG A 10 13.73 -15.57 9.09
N VAL A 11 13.32 -16.02 7.91
CA VAL A 11 13.69 -17.35 7.42
C VAL A 11 15.01 -17.20 6.66
N ARG A 12 16.10 -17.71 7.24
CA ARG A 12 17.37 -17.93 6.52
C ARG A 12 17.21 -19.21 5.70
N HIS A 13 17.34 -19.12 4.39
CA HIS A 13 17.68 -20.28 3.57
C HIS A 13 19.07 -20.10 2.96
N ASN A 14 19.95 -21.05 3.22
CA ASN A 14 21.14 -21.29 2.42
C ASN A 14 20.69 -21.99 1.13
N PHE A 15 20.74 -21.28 0.00
CA PHE A 15 20.80 -21.91 -1.31
C PHE A 15 22.07 -21.40 -2.01
N ALA A 16 22.96 -22.34 -2.29
CA ALA A 16 24.14 -22.10 -3.11
C ALA A 16 23.72 -22.03 -4.58
N GLY A 17 24.23 -21.01 -5.29
CA GLY A 17 24.18 -20.92 -6.75
C GLY A 17 23.07 -20.00 -7.30
N TYR A 18 23.51 -18.95 -8.01
CA TYR A 18 22.75 -17.95 -8.78
C TYR A 18 21.98 -16.89 -7.97
N GLY A 19 22.62 -15.71 -7.88
CA GLY A 19 22.06 -14.50 -7.32
C GLY A 19 21.03 -13.86 -8.25
N ALA A 20 19.81 -13.73 -7.74
CA ALA A 20 18.87 -12.65 -8.02
C ALA A 20 17.74 -12.77 -6.98
N SER A 21 17.88 -12.04 -5.87
CA SER A 21 16.80 -11.87 -4.88
C SER A 21 15.76 -10.91 -5.45
N GLN A 22 14.85 -11.40 -6.30
CA GLN A 22 13.64 -10.66 -6.65
C GLN A 22 12.61 -10.87 -5.55
N THR A 23 12.60 -9.96 -4.57
CA THR A 23 11.43 -9.79 -3.68
C THR A 23 10.42 -8.93 -4.41
N SER A 24 9.51 -9.58 -5.14
CA SER A 24 8.28 -8.96 -5.61
C SER A 24 7.40 -8.72 -4.38
N GLU A 25 7.29 -7.47 -3.91
CA GLU A 25 6.31 -7.08 -2.91
C GLU A 25 4.90 -7.21 -3.52
N LEU A 26 4.32 -8.40 -3.41
CA LEU A 26 2.87 -8.56 -3.37
C LEU A 26 2.38 -7.83 -2.12
N VAL A 27 1.84 -6.63 -2.31
CA VAL A 27 0.96 -6.01 -1.31
C VAL A 27 -0.32 -6.84 -1.29
N LEU A 28 -0.27 -7.97 -0.59
CA LEU A 28 -1.45 -8.65 -0.09
C LEU A 28 -2.11 -7.64 0.84
N ILE A 29 -3.11 -6.92 0.32
CA ILE A 29 -4.13 -6.30 1.16
C ILE A 29 -4.85 -7.48 1.79
N GLN A 30 -4.30 -7.96 2.91
CA GLN A 30 -4.99 -8.84 3.82
C GLN A 30 -6.08 -7.97 4.45
N ASN A 31 -7.19 -7.81 3.73
CA ASN A 31 -8.45 -7.41 4.31
C ASN A 31 -8.68 -8.44 5.41
N ALA A 32 -8.39 -8.04 6.65
CA ALA A 32 -8.61 -8.85 7.82
C ALA A 32 -10.07 -9.30 7.76
N LEU A 33 -10.28 -10.58 7.47
CA LEU A 33 -11.53 -11.26 7.70
C LEU A 33 -11.79 -11.18 9.21
N SER A 34 -12.55 -10.18 9.62
CA SER A 34 -13.25 -10.23 10.89
C SER A 34 -14.46 -11.12 10.67
N CYS A 35 -14.27 -12.44 10.76
CA CYS A 35 -15.39 -13.34 10.99
C CYS A 35 -15.86 -13.13 12.44
N THR A 36 -16.63 -12.08 12.66
CA THR A 36 -17.38 -11.92 13.91
C THR A 36 -18.60 -12.82 13.80
N THR A 37 -18.58 -13.97 14.48
CA THR A 37 -19.82 -14.67 14.84
C THR A 37 -20.62 -13.74 15.75
N LYS A 38 -21.55 -12.96 15.20
CA LYS A 38 -22.52 -12.22 16.01
C LYS A 38 -23.58 -13.21 16.48
N THR A 39 -23.48 -13.65 17.72
CA THR A 39 -24.57 -14.36 18.40
C THR A 39 -25.64 -13.33 18.79
N ARG A 40 -26.58 -13.04 17.88
CA ARG A 40 -27.76 -12.22 18.22
C ARG A 40 -28.80 -13.13 18.85
N VAL A 41 -28.95 -13.07 20.18
CA VAL A 41 -30.04 -13.75 20.87
C VAL A 41 -31.28 -12.85 20.80
N SER A 42 -32.15 -13.05 19.81
CA SER A 42 -33.54 -12.57 19.90
C SER A 42 -34.39 -13.70 20.45
N ARG A 43 -35.03 -13.45 21.60
CA ARG A 43 -36.10 -14.29 22.12
C ARG A 43 -37.30 -14.14 21.20
N GLU A 44 -37.46 -15.05 20.24
CA GLU A 44 -38.73 -15.58 19.72
C GLU A 44 -38.44 -16.43 18.47
N HIS A 45 -38.92 -17.67 18.51
CA HIS A 45 -38.84 -18.73 17.48
C HIS A 45 -37.47 -19.38 17.21
N LYS A 46 -37.37 -20.69 17.53
CA LYS A 46 -36.24 -21.59 17.23
C LYS A 46 -36.02 -21.71 15.72
N ARG A 47 -35.27 -20.79 15.10
CA ARG A 47 -34.49 -21.08 13.89
C ARG A 47 -33.07 -21.40 14.33
N MET A 48 -32.63 -22.62 14.02
CA MET A 48 -31.30 -23.13 14.36
C MET A 48 -30.24 -22.22 13.74
N GLN A 49 -29.32 -21.69 14.56
CA GLN A 49 -28.27 -20.77 14.10
C GLN A 49 -27.35 -21.49 13.10
N THR A 50 -27.38 -21.08 11.84
CA THR A 50 -26.46 -21.51 10.78
C THR A 50 -25.21 -20.62 10.81
N PRO A 51 -23.99 -21.19 10.65
CA PRO A 51 -22.82 -20.37 10.41
C PRO A 51 -22.94 -19.75 9.02
N GLU A 52 -22.87 -18.43 8.96
CA GLU A 52 -22.87 -17.66 7.72
C GLU A 52 -21.42 -17.31 7.38
N VAL A 53 -20.97 -17.73 6.19
CA VAL A 53 -19.66 -17.33 5.65
C VAL A 53 -19.87 -16.02 4.90
N MET A 54 -19.26 -14.94 5.39
CA MET A 54 -19.23 -13.66 4.69
C MET A 54 -18.01 -13.61 3.79
N ALA A 55 -18.20 -13.68 2.46
CA ALA A 55 -17.11 -13.58 1.50
C ALA A 55 -16.72 -12.11 1.22
N ALA A 56 -15.46 -11.89 0.83
CA ALA A 56 -15.01 -10.58 0.39
C ALA A 56 -15.71 -10.11 -0.91
N ASP A 57 -16.14 -11.07 -1.75
CA ASP A 57 -16.76 -10.83 -3.05
C ASP A 57 -18.29 -10.68 -2.99
N LYS A 58 -18.83 -10.25 -1.84
CA LYS A 58 -20.25 -9.91 -1.65
C LYS A 58 -21.22 -11.10 -1.65
N ALA A 59 -20.73 -12.34 -1.60
CA ALA A 59 -21.57 -13.53 -1.47
C ALA A 59 -21.62 -14.01 -0.01
N SER A 60 -22.81 -14.41 0.47
CA SER A 60 -22.95 -15.19 1.70
C SER A 60 -23.54 -16.57 1.38
N VAL A 61 -23.01 -17.60 2.04
CA VAL A 61 -23.47 -18.99 1.87
C VAL A 61 -23.97 -19.49 3.21
N ALA A 62 -25.22 -19.95 3.25
CA ALA A 62 -25.85 -20.59 4.41
C ALA A 62 -26.07 -22.09 4.14
N GLY A 63 -25.58 -22.96 5.03
CA GLY A 63 -25.75 -24.41 4.93
C GLY A 63 -27.07 -24.92 5.52
N GLY A 64 -27.60 -26.03 4.96
CA GLY A 64 -28.79 -26.75 5.43
C GLY A 64 -28.58 -27.66 6.65
N GLU A 65 -29.69 -28.22 7.18
CA GLU A 65 -29.78 -28.87 8.50
C GLU A 65 -29.29 -30.33 8.54
N GLU A 66 -28.00 -30.58 8.85
CA GLU A 66 -27.53 -31.87 9.41
C GLU A 66 -26.32 -31.70 10.38
N ASN A 67 -26.47 -32.13 11.64
CA ASN A 67 -25.66 -31.65 12.77
C ASN A 67 -24.21 -32.17 12.87
N HIS A 68 -23.91 -33.42 12.50
CA HIS A 68 -22.55 -33.98 12.66
C HIS A 68 -21.60 -33.56 11.53
N SER A 69 -22.09 -33.55 10.29
CA SER A 69 -21.33 -33.10 9.11
C SER A 69 -20.97 -31.60 9.19
N ARG A 70 -21.88 -30.77 9.72
CA ARG A 70 -21.71 -29.32 9.83
C ARG A 70 -20.50 -28.91 10.67
N ARG A 71 -20.26 -29.57 11.80
CA ARG A 71 -19.13 -29.24 12.68
C ARG A 71 -17.80 -29.47 11.97
N MET A 72 -17.65 -30.63 11.33
CA MET A 72 -16.44 -30.98 10.59
C MET A 72 -16.21 -30.04 9.41
N VAL A 73 -17.25 -29.71 8.64
CA VAL A 73 -17.16 -28.76 7.51
C VAL A 73 -16.79 -27.36 8.00
N THR A 74 -17.41 -26.87 9.08
CA THR A 74 -17.11 -25.55 9.65
C THR A 74 -15.68 -25.48 10.17
N GLU A 75 -15.23 -26.51 10.89
CA GLU A 75 -13.85 -26.60 11.39
C GLU A 75 -12.84 -26.59 10.24
N LYS A 76 -13.09 -27.36 9.16
CA LYS A 76 -12.22 -27.37 7.98
C LYS A 76 -12.24 -26.04 7.22
N LEU A 77 -13.40 -25.42 7.08
CA LEU A 77 -13.52 -24.12 6.41
C LEU A 77 -12.75 -23.04 7.17
N LEU A 78 -12.89 -22.95 8.50
CA LEU A 78 -12.11 -22.02 9.31
C LEU A 78 -10.61 -22.31 9.25
N GLN A 79 -10.24 -23.59 9.24
CA GLN A 79 -8.84 -23.99 9.14
C GLN A 79 -8.20 -23.51 7.82
N TYR A 80 -8.84 -23.77 6.67
CA TYR A 80 -8.26 -23.51 5.35
C TYR A 80 -8.54 -22.12 4.77
N ALA A 81 -9.63 -21.45 5.16
CA ALA A 81 -9.89 -20.06 4.78
C ALA A 81 -8.95 -19.08 5.52
N PHE A 82 -8.40 -19.50 6.66
CA PHE A 82 -7.51 -18.68 7.50
C PHE A 82 -6.18 -19.41 7.75
N PRO A 83 -5.40 -19.72 6.71
CA PRO A 83 -4.22 -20.57 6.83
C PRO A 83 -3.14 -19.95 7.75
N ALA A 84 -2.94 -18.64 7.67
CA ALA A 84 -1.99 -17.92 8.54
C ALA A 84 -2.33 -18.07 10.04
N SER A 85 -3.61 -17.94 10.41
CA SER A 85 -4.07 -18.11 11.81
C SER A 85 -3.88 -19.54 12.32
N HIS A 86 -3.86 -20.52 11.41
CA HIS A 86 -3.71 -21.94 11.71
C HIS A 86 -2.31 -22.48 11.41
N LYS A 87 -1.33 -21.61 11.13
CA LYS A 87 0.06 -21.98 10.78
C LYS A 87 0.16 -22.94 9.59
N LEU A 88 -0.78 -22.82 8.65
CA LEU A 88 -0.79 -23.55 7.39
C LEU A 88 -0.17 -22.69 6.26
N PRO A 89 0.44 -23.29 5.24
CA PRO A 89 0.86 -22.57 4.05
C PRO A 89 -0.36 -22.00 3.30
N PHE A 90 -0.19 -20.84 2.65
CA PHE A 90 -1.19 -20.35 1.69
C PHE A 90 -1.28 -21.29 0.49
N PHE A 91 -2.47 -21.41 -0.10
CA PHE A 91 -2.71 -22.24 -1.28
C PHE A 91 -1.72 -21.95 -2.43
N ALA A 92 -1.33 -20.68 -2.61
CA ALA A 92 -0.35 -20.26 -3.61
C ALA A 92 0.99 -21.03 -3.56
N PHE A 93 1.40 -21.54 -2.39
CA PHE A 93 2.64 -22.32 -2.25
C PHE A 93 2.45 -23.83 -2.51
N GLY A 94 1.21 -24.32 -2.51
CA GLY A 94 0.86 -25.68 -2.90
C GLY A 94 0.39 -25.82 -4.35
N TYR A 95 0.11 -24.68 -4.99
CA TYR A 95 -0.36 -24.61 -6.37
C TYR A 95 0.77 -24.90 -7.36
N ASN A 96 0.55 -25.82 -8.30
CA ASN A 96 1.57 -26.34 -9.21
C ASN A 96 1.12 -26.41 -10.68
N GLU A 97 0.00 -25.78 -11.02
CA GLU A 97 -0.44 -25.68 -12.41
C GLU A 97 0.56 -24.87 -13.23
N GLN A 98 0.72 -25.25 -14.50
CA GLN A 98 1.69 -24.64 -15.38
C GLN A 98 0.98 -23.87 -16.50
N TYR A 99 1.49 -22.68 -16.77
CA TYR A 99 1.02 -21.81 -17.83
C TYR A 99 2.14 -21.63 -18.86
N GLN A 100 1.75 -21.41 -20.12
CA GLN A 100 2.72 -21.14 -21.19
C GLN A 100 3.50 -19.84 -20.92
N GLU A 101 2.83 -18.82 -20.40
CA GLU A 101 3.42 -17.53 -20.07
C GLU A 101 3.92 -17.49 -18.63
N ARG A 102 5.13 -16.94 -18.44
CA ARG A 102 5.70 -16.71 -17.12
C ARG A 102 5.28 -15.33 -16.60
N GLY A 103 4.18 -15.26 -15.87
CA GLY A 103 3.64 -14.00 -15.33
C GLY A 103 4.63 -13.16 -14.50
N TRP A 104 5.61 -13.80 -13.86
CA TRP A 104 6.65 -13.12 -13.07
C TRP A 104 7.62 -12.26 -13.89
N SER A 105 7.74 -12.50 -15.21
CA SER A 105 8.62 -11.73 -16.09
C SER A 105 7.93 -10.60 -16.85
N VAL A 106 6.64 -10.35 -16.57
CA VAL A 106 5.86 -9.31 -17.26
C VAL A 106 6.40 -7.91 -16.95
N TYR A 107 6.88 -7.68 -15.73
CA TYR A 107 7.39 -6.39 -15.29
C TYR A 107 8.90 -6.45 -15.03
N GLU A 108 9.66 -5.63 -15.75
CA GLU A 108 11.08 -5.40 -15.50
C GLU A 108 11.31 -3.91 -15.24
N PRO A 109 11.73 -3.50 -14.02
CA PRO A 109 11.79 -2.09 -13.64
C PRO A 109 12.64 -1.22 -14.56
N ILE A 110 13.80 -1.70 -15.02
CA ILE A 110 14.71 -0.92 -15.86
C ILE A 110 14.15 -0.77 -17.26
N ALA A 111 13.54 -1.81 -17.83
CA ALA A 111 12.87 -1.76 -19.11
C ALA A 111 11.71 -0.75 -19.09
N GLU A 112 10.94 -0.68 -18.01
CA GLU A 112 9.87 0.33 -17.89
C GLU A 112 10.44 1.75 -17.81
N LEU A 113 11.51 1.99 -17.04
CA LEU A 113 12.16 3.30 -17.01
C LEU A 113 12.74 3.67 -18.37
N LYS A 114 13.36 2.72 -19.09
CA LYS A 114 13.84 2.91 -20.46
C LYS A 114 12.72 3.21 -21.44
N ARG A 115 11.56 2.56 -21.31
CA ARG A 115 10.37 2.84 -22.13
C ARG A 115 9.91 4.29 -21.97
N GLN A 116 10.12 4.89 -20.80
CA GLN A 116 9.85 6.30 -20.52
C GLN A 116 10.98 7.25 -20.96
N GLY A 117 12.07 6.75 -21.54
CA GLY A 117 13.20 7.55 -22.02
C GLY A 117 14.30 7.82 -20.99
N LEU A 118 14.35 7.06 -19.89
CA LEU A 118 15.36 7.22 -18.84
C LEU A 118 16.57 6.29 -19.04
N PRO A 119 17.78 6.67 -18.56
CA PRO A 119 18.12 7.94 -17.92
C PRO A 119 18.19 9.11 -18.91
N THR A 120 18.14 10.34 -18.39
CA THR A 120 18.39 11.59 -19.13
C THR A 120 19.47 12.41 -18.42
N GLU A 121 19.87 13.55 -18.97
CA GLU A 121 20.77 14.51 -18.30
C GLU A 121 20.20 14.99 -16.95
N SER A 122 18.86 15.04 -16.81
CA SER A 122 18.19 15.51 -15.60
C SER A 122 17.81 14.40 -14.63
N TRP A 123 17.78 13.14 -15.07
CA TRP A 123 17.31 11.99 -14.28
C TRP A 123 18.23 10.78 -14.39
N ARG A 124 18.71 10.27 -13.25
CA ARG A 124 19.56 9.07 -13.19
C ARG A 124 18.82 7.89 -12.58
N ILE A 125 19.21 6.68 -13.00
CA ILE A 125 18.77 5.43 -12.38
C ILE A 125 19.75 5.08 -11.26
N THR A 126 19.25 4.82 -10.06
CA THR A 126 20.04 4.39 -8.89
C THR A 126 19.66 2.99 -8.41
N ARG A 127 20.65 2.29 -7.87
CA ARG A 127 20.54 0.99 -7.20
C ARG A 127 20.82 1.08 -5.69
N ILE A 128 20.80 2.29 -5.12
CA ILE A 128 21.04 2.51 -3.68
C ILE A 128 20.15 1.65 -2.76
N ASN A 129 18.98 1.23 -3.25
CA ASN A 129 18.03 0.41 -2.51
C ASN A 129 17.96 -1.05 -2.98
N GLU A 130 18.96 -1.55 -3.70
CA GLU A 130 18.97 -2.92 -4.23
C GLU A 130 18.85 -3.99 -3.13
N GLN A 131 19.36 -3.69 -1.94
CA GLN A 131 19.27 -4.51 -0.73
C GLN A 131 18.16 -4.06 0.24
N TYR A 132 17.31 -3.11 -0.16
CA TYR A 132 16.18 -2.59 0.62
C TYR A 132 16.58 -1.92 1.95
N GLU A 133 17.83 -1.48 2.08
CA GLU A 133 18.35 -0.89 3.32
C GLU A 133 17.90 0.55 3.54
N LEU A 134 17.73 1.33 2.46
CA LEU A 134 17.34 2.73 2.55
C LEU A 134 15.83 2.88 2.75
N CYS A 135 15.04 2.08 2.02
CA CYS A 135 13.59 2.00 2.19
C CYS A 135 13.09 0.58 1.89
N GLU A 136 12.69 -0.10 2.96
CA GLU A 136 12.26 -1.50 2.94
C GLU A 136 10.96 -1.75 2.13
N THR A 137 10.19 -0.70 1.86
CA THR A 137 8.86 -0.76 1.22
C THR A 137 8.83 -0.11 -0.17
N TYR A 138 10.01 0.15 -0.72
CA TYR A 138 10.25 0.69 -2.05
C TYR A 138 10.97 -0.36 -2.90
N PRO A 139 10.90 -0.26 -4.24
CA PRO A 139 11.57 -1.19 -5.14
C PRO A 139 13.11 -1.09 -5.03
N ALA A 140 13.81 -2.05 -5.63
CA ALA A 140 15.27 -2.10 -5.66
C ALA A 140 15.92 -1.00 -6.52
N VAL A 141 15.21 -0.53 -7.55
CA VAL A 141 15.72 0.40 -8.56
C VAL A 141 14.83 1.64 -8.61
N TRP A 142 15.42 2.83 -8.57
CA TRP A 142 14.71 4.11 -8.60
C TRP A 142 15.23 5.01 -9.71
N ALA A 143 14.38 5.92 -10.19
CA ALA A 143 14.81 7.09 -10.94
C ALA A 143 14.68 8.35 -10.05
N VAL A 144 15.77 9.11 -9.98
CA VAL A 144 15.95 10.29 -9.10
C VAL A 144 16.63 11.42 -9.89
N PRO A 145 16.55 12.69 -9.46
CA PRO A 145 17.25 13.78 -10.13
C PRO A 145 18.75 13.48 -10.27
N ALA A 146 19.32 13.73 -11.46
CA ALA A 146 20.73 13.46 -11.74
C ALA A 146 21.68 14.28 -10.84
N ALA A 147 21.25 15.49 -10.46
CA ALA A 147 21.98 16.38 -9.55
C ALA A 147 22.05 15.86 -8.10
N ALA A 148 21.14 14.99 -7.67
CA ALA A 148 21.11 14.46 -6.31
C ALA A 148 22.08 13.28 -6.17
N SER A 149 23.04 13.38 -5.26
CA SER A 149 23.97 12.30 -4.92
C SER A 149 23.30 11.23 -4.06
N ASP A 150 23.88 10.03 -3.99
CA ASP A 150 23.41 8.97 -3.11
C ASP A 150 23.50 9.34 -1.61
N ASN A 151 24.34 10.31 -1.23
CA ASN A 151 24.37 10.84 0.13
C ASN A 151 23.15 11.72 0.40
N ASP A 152 22.78 12.58 -0.56
CA ASP A 152 21.58 13.42 -0.45
C ASP A 152 20.33 12.54 -0.30
N LEU A 153 20.23 11.45 -1.08
CA LEU A 153 19.12 10.48 -0.94
C LEU A 153 18.98 9.93 0.48
N ARG A 154 20.10 9.67 1.18
CA ARG A 154 20.09 9.20 2.58
C ARG A 154 19.58 10.27 3.54
N ASN A 155 20.00 11.52 3.36
CA ASN A 155 19.54 12.63 4.17
C ASN A 155 18.04 12.90 3.96
N VAL A 156 17.57 12.85 2.71
CA VAL A 156 16.15 12.99 2.38
C VAL A 156 15.33 11.83 2.96
N ALA A 157 15.84 10.60 2.90
CA ALA A 157 15.18 9.43 3.50
C ALA A 157 15.00 9.58 5.02
N ALA A 158 15.93 10.22 5.72
CA ALA A 158 15.80 10.47 7.14
C ALA A 158 14.67 11.46 7.48
N PHE A 159 14.29 12.33 6.55
CA PHE A 159 13.21 13.31 6.73
C PHE A 159 11.85 12.86 6.18
N ARG A 160 11.82 11.83 5.34
CA ARG A 160 10.58 11.29 4.75
C ARG A 160 10.11 10.07 5.53
N SER A 161 8.81 10.02 5.84
CA SER A 161 8.26 8.93 6.66
C SER A 161 8.59 7.56 6.05
N ARG A 162 9.23 6.68 6.83
CA ARG A 162 9.70 5.34 6.42
C ARG A 162 10.75 5.33 5.29
N GLY A 163 11.50 6.41 5.10
CA GLY A 163 12.52 6.49 4.05
C GLY A 163 11.95 6.58 2.63
N ARG A 164 10.64 6.82 2.48
CA ARG A 164 9.95 6.86 1.19
C ARG A 164 10.13 8.25 0.55
N ILE A 165 11.33 8.48 0.02
CA ILE A 165 11.72 9.74 -0.64
C ILE A 165 10.93 9.97 -1.94
N PRO A 166 10.88 11.20 -2.48
CA PRO A 166 10.31 11.43 -3.80
C PRO A 166 11.10 10.71 -4.89
N VAL A 167 10.46 9.74 -5.56
CA VAL A 167 11.02 9.00 -6.70
C VAL A 167 10.11 9.13 -7.91
N LEU A 168 10.69 9.12 -9.11
CA LEU A 168 9.95 9.22 -10.37
C LEU A 168 9.01 8.02 -10.55
N SER A 169 7.76 8.30 -10.89
CA SER A 169 6.77 7.31 -11.31
C SER A 169 6.48 7.41 -12.80
N TRP A 170 6.48 8.63 -13.34
CA TRP A 170 6.22 8.90 -14.75
C TRP A 170 6.88 10.19 -15.21
N ILE A 171 7.26 10.26 -16.49
CA ILE A 171 7.77 11.48 -17.15
C ILE A 171 7.07 11.67 -18.51
N HIS A 172 6.70 12.92 -18.80
CA HIS A 172 6.11 13.30 -20.07
C HIS A 172 7.17 13.31 -21.17
N PRO A 173 6.95 12.65 -22.33
CA PRO A 173 7.99 12.48 -23.35
C PRO A 173 8.47 13.80 -23.97
N GLU A 174 7.59 14.80 -24.11
CA GLU A 174 7.93 16.09 -24.71
C GLU A 174 8.28 17.17 -23.68
N SER A 175 7.33 17.55 -22.81
CA SER A 175 7.53 18.64 -21.84
C SER A 175 8.47 18.30 -20.68
N GLN A 176 8.87 17.04 -20.51
CA GLN A 176 9.70 16.56 -19.39
C GLN A 176 9.07 16.77 -18.00
N ALA A 177 7.78 17.12 -17.93
CA ALA A 177 7.05 17.18 -16.67
C ALA A 177 6.96 15.79 -16.02
N THR A 178 7.22 15.70 -14.71
CA THR A 178 7.27 14.42 -14.01
C THR A 178 6.19 14.28 -12.95
N ILE A 179 5.75 13.04 -12.75
CA ILE A 179 5.02 12.63 -11.55
C ILE A 179 6.01 11.90 -10.65
N THR A 180 6.27 12.47 -9.48
CA THR A 180 7.04 11.84 -8.41
C THR A 180 6.11 11.45 -7.26
N ARG A 181 6.50 10.42 -6.49
CA ARG A 181 5.74 9.95 -5.33
C ARG A 181 6.63 9.81 -4.13
N CYS A 182 6.12 10.15 -2.95
CA CYS A 182 6.83 10.07 -1.68
C CYS A 182 5.87 9.75 -0.52
N ALA A 183 6.40 9.65 0.69
CA ALA A 183 5.61 9.81 1.91
C ALA A 183 5.69 11.25 2.46
N GLN A 184 4.84 11.54 3.43
CA GLN A 184 4.84 12.83 4.14
C GLN A 184 6.21 13.16 4.77
N PRO A 185 6.57 14.46 4.82
CA PRO A 185 7.76 14.91 5.56
C PRO A 185 7.55 14.82 7.08
N LEU A 186 8.65 14.66 7.81
CA LEU A 186 8.68 14.53 9.29
C LEU A 186 8.87 15.90 9.97
N VAL A 187 8.00 16.84 9.63
CA VAL A 187 8.03 18.24 10.11
C VAL A 187 7.75 18.32 11.62
N GLY A 188 6.71 17.61 12.07
CA GLY A 188 6.25 17.61 13.45
C GLY A 188 5.72 18.97 13.94
N VAL A 189 5.37 19.02 15.23
CA VAL A 189 4.86 20.23 15.90
C VAL A 189 5.89 21.35 15.98
N SER A 190 7.18 21.01 16.01
CA SER A 190 8.27 21.97 16.08
C SER A 190 8.62 22.62 14.74
N GLY A 191 7.94 22.24 13.65
CA GLY A 191 8.19 22.84 12.34
C GLY A 191 9.58 22.51 11.80
N LYS A 192 10.08 21.28 12.03
CA LYS A 192 11.39 20.85 11.54
C LYS A 192 11.45 20.97 10.02
N ARG A 193 12.61 21.39 9.54
CA ARG A 193 12.97 21.54 8.13
C ARG A 193 14.14 20.64 7.80
N SER A 194 14.28 20.29 6.52
CA SER A 194 15.41 19.55 5.99
C SER A 194 15.92 20.27 4.76
N ARG A 195 17.14 20.83 4.85
CA ARG A 195 17.77 21.51 3.71
C ARG A 195 17.99 20.55 2.55
N ASP A 196 18.33 19.29 2.85
CA ASP A 196 18.49 18.24 1.84
C ASP A 196 17.15 17.93 1.14
N ASP A 197 16.03 17.87 1.86
CA ASP A 197 14.71 17.64 1.25
C ASP A 197 14.26 18.83 0.41
N GLU A 198 14.44 20.06 0.91
CA GLU A 198 14.13 21.30 0.19
C GLU A 198 14.95 21.41 -1.11
N ALA A 199 16.26 21.14 -1.05
CA ALA A 199 17.13 21.11 -2.23
C ALA A 199 16.73 19.98 -3.20
N TYR A 200 16.34 18.82 -2.68
CA TYR A 200 15.91 17.70 -3.51
C TYR A 200 14.60 17.99 -4.26
N ILE A 201 13.62 18.64 -3.62
CA ILE A 201 12.40 19.11 -4.30
C ILE A 201 12.75 20.17 -5.36
N GLN A 202 13.69 21.06 -5.08
CA GLN A 202 14.20 22.03 -6.05
C GLN A 202 14.84 21.33 -7.26
N HIS A 203 15.65 20.27 -7.06
CA HIS A 203 16.21 19.49 -8.16
C HIS A 203 15.15 18.81 -9.05
N ILE A 204 14.01 18.39 -8.47
CA ILE A 204 12.90 17.86 -9.27
C ILE A 204 12.28 18.96 -10.13
N MET A 205 12.14 20.18 -9.60
CA MET A 205 11.63 21.30 -10.36
C MET A 205 12.60 21.70 -11.47
N ASP A 206 13.89 21.83 -11.17
CA ASP A 206 14.95 22.21 -12.13
C ASP A 206 15.12 21.18 -13.25
N ALA A 207 14.75 19.92 -13.00
CA ALA A 207 14.74 18.87 -14.02
C ALA A 207 13.71 19.14 -15.14
N ASN A 208 12.74 20.05 -14.92
CA ASN A 208 11.81 20.54 -15.93
C ASN A 208 12.09 22.02 -16.25
N ALA A 209 12.87 22.27 -17.31
CA ALA A 209 13.25 23.61 -17.74
C ALA A 209 12.06 24.53 -18.14
N GLN A 210 10.85 23.99 -18.33
CA GLN A 210 9.68 24.75 -18.73
C GLN A 210 8.84 25.29 -17.56
N SER A 211 9.13 24.90 -16.31
CA SER A 211 8.36 25.32 -15.14
C SER A 211 9.25 25.96 -14.08
N HIS A 212 8.74 27.04 -13.48
CA HIS A 212 9.33 27.71 -12.31
C HIS A 212 8.56 27.42 -11.02
N LYS A 213 7.65 26.44 -11.05
CA LYS A 213 6.80 26.04 -9.93
C LYS A 213 6.56 24.54 -9.93
N ILE A 214 6.48 23.94 -8.75
CA ILE A 214 6.12 22.54 -8.55
C ILE A 214 4.81 22.43 -7.76
N PHE A 215 3.98 21.44 -8.11
CA PHE A 215 2.76 21.15 -7.36
C PHE A 215 2.96 19.91 -6.49
N ILE A 216 2.61 20.03 -5.22
CA ILE A 216 2.63 18.94 -4.24
C ILE A 216 1.17 18.60 -3.92
N MET A 217 0.74 17.46 -4.45
CA MET A 217 -0.62 16.98 -4.28
C MET A 217 -0.71 16.08 -3.04
N ASP A 218 -1.09 16.65 -1.89
CA ASP A 218 -1.36 15.86 -0.69
C ASP A 218 -2.75 15.25 -0.79
N ALA A 219 -2.81 13.93 -0.91
CA ALA A 219 -4.08 13.22 -1.06
C ALA A 219 -5.04 13.45 0.12
N ARG A 220 -4.54 13.80 1.31
CA ARG A 220 -5.34 13.90 2.52
C ARG A 220 -6.20 15.16 2.53
N PRO A 221 -7.32 15.16 3.29
CA PRO A 221 -7.91 16.41 3.77
C PRO A 221 -6.91 17.20 4.61
N SER A 222 -6.96 18.53 4.50
CA SER A 222 -6.06 19.43 5.24
C SER A 222 -6.08 19.15 6.76
N VAL A 223 -7.26 18.92 7.35
CA VAL A 223 -7.41 18.57 8.77
C VAL A 223 -6.63 17.31 9.17
N ASN A 224 -6.57 16.32 8.28
CA ASN A 224 -5.83 15.09 8.51
C ASN A 224 -4.32 15.31 8.37
N ALA A 225 -3.89 16.20 7.46
CA ALA A 225 -2.49 16.59 7.34
C ALA A 225 -2.00 17.32 8.61
N VAL A 226 -2.80 18.26 9.13
CA VAL A 226 -2.54 18.95 10.40
C VAL A 226 -2.50 17.95 11.58
N ALA A 227 -3.43 17.00 11.65
CA ALA A 227 -3.41 15.97 12.68
C ALA A 227 -2.17 15.07 12.60
N ASN A 228 -1.63 14.83 11.40
CA ASN A 228 -0.36 14.12 11.24
C ASN A 228 0.85 14.96 11.64
N LYS A 229 0.82 16.28 11.41
CA LYS A 229 1.84 17.22 11.91
C LYS A 229 1.96 17.13 13.44
N ALA A 230 0.82 17.06 14.14
CA ALA A 230 0.78 16.84 15.58
C ALA A 230 1.43 15.52 16.05
N LYS A 231 1.53 14.52 15.16
CA LYS A 231 2.11 13.19 15.42
C LYS A 231 3.55 13.03 14.91
N GLY A 232 4.21 14.13 14.50
CA GLY A 232 5.59 14.10 14.00
C GLY A 232 5.72 13.99 12.47
N GLY A 233 4.62 13.83 11.74
CA GLY A 233 4.59 13.95 10.28
C GLY A 233 4.37 15.39 9.84
N GLY A 234 3.59 15.60 8.78
CA GLY A 234 3.22 16.94 8.33
C GLY A 234 3.05 17.04 6.83
N TYR A 235 3.25 18.24 6.32
CA TYR A 235 3.20 18.60 4.90
C TYR A 235 4.18 19.76 4.68
N GLU A 236 4.58 19.97 3.44
CA GLU A 236 5.49 21.00 2.98
C GLU A 236 4.88 22.40 3.20
N SER A 237 5.56 23.30 3.91
CA SER A 237 5.07 24.68 4.11
C SER A 237 5.61 25.64 3.05
N GLU A 238 4.82 26.63 2.63
CA GLU A 238 5.22 27.64 1.64
C GLU A 238 6.54 28.36 2.01
N ASP A 239 6.76 28.66 3.30
CA ASP A 239 8.01 29.27 3.78
C ASP A 239 9.26 28.39 3.61
N ALA A 240 9.07 27.07 3.60
CA ALA A 240 10.16 26.10 3.47
C ALA A 240 10.39 25.70 2.01
N TYR A 241 9.32 25.65 1.21
CA TYR A 241 9.33 25.23 -0.18
C TYR A 241 8.77 26.37 -1.05
N GLN A 242 9.58 27.41 -1.25
CA GLN A 242 9.14 28.69 -1.84
C GLN A 242 8.52 28.57 -3.23
N ASN A 243 8.97 27.60 -4.03
CA ASN A 243 8.48 27.36 -5.39
C ASN A 243 7.48 26.20 -5.47
N ALA A 244 6.99 25.70 -4.34
CA ALA A 244 6.02 24.62 -4.27
C ALA A 244 4.65 25.13 -3.86
N GLU A 245 3.60 24.65 -4.53
CA GLU A 245 2.22 24.83 -4.11
C GLU A 245 1.64 23.51 -3.64
N VAL A 246 1.15 23.48 -2.39
CA VAL A 246 0.51 22.32 -1.81
C VAL A 246 -1.00 22.38 -2.06
N GLN A 247 -1.54 21.32 -2.66
CA GLN A 247 -2.99 21.14 -2.84
C GLN A 247 -3.46 19.89 -2.09
N PHE A 248 -4.52 20.04 -1.29
CA PHE A 248 -5.15 18.94 -0.57
C PHE A 248 -6.30 18.35 -1.41
N LEU A 249 -6.30 17.03 -1.61
CA LEU A 249 -7.28 16.36 -2.49
C LEU A 249 -8.50 15.78 -1.75
N ASP A 250 -8.58 15.97 -0.43
CA ASP A 250 -9.70 15.53 0.42
C ASP A 250 -10.04 14.03 0.38
N ILE A 251 -9.07 13.18 0.04
CA ILE A 251 -9.21 11.72 0.04
C ILE A 251 -9.02 11.18 1.46
N HIS A 252 -10.12 10.69 2.04
CA HIS A 252 -10.13 10.19 3.41
C HIS A 252 -9.30 8.92 3.59
N ASN A 253 -8.90 8.64 4.85
CA ASN A 253 -8.08 7.48 5.17
C ASN A 253 -8.83 6.14 4.99
N ILE A 254 -8.07 5.05 5.08
CA ILE A 254 -8.56 3.68 4.88
C ILE A 254 -9.72 3.29 5.79
N HIS A 255 -9.88 3.90 6.98
CA HIS A 255 -10.99 3.58 7.89
C HIS A 255 -12.30 4.13 7.37
N VAL A 256 -12.28 5.33 6.79
CA VAL A 256 -13.44 5.95 6.16
C VAL A 256 -13.83 5.17 4.91
N MET A 257 -12.86 4.78 4.09
CA MET A 257 -13.13 3.99 2.88
C MET A 257 -13.70 2.59 3.23
N ARG A 258 -13.17 1.94 4.28
CA ARG A 258 -13.70 0.66 4.78
C ARG A 258 -15.13 0.81 5.30
N GLU A 259 -15.41 1.85 6.07
CA GLU A 259 -16.76 2.13 6.57
C GLU A 259 -17.74 2.44 5.44
N SER A 260 -17.30 3.18 4.42
CA SER A 260 -18.08 3.47 3.21
C SER A 260 -18.48 2.17 2.50
N LEU A 261 -17.52 1.27 2.26
CA LEU A 261 -17.80 -0.04 1.65
C LEU A 261 -18.75 -0.88 2.51
N ARG A 262 -18.57 -0.89 3.84
CA ARG A 262 -19.45 -1.62 4.77
C ARG A 262 -20.90 -1.12 4.69
N LYS A 263 -21.11 0.20 4.61
CA LYS A 263 -22.45 0.78 4.46
C LYS A 263 -23.06 0.41 3.12
N LEU A 264 -22.28 0.48 2.04
CA LEU A 264 -22.72 0.09 0.70
C LEU A 264 -23.17 -1.38 0.65
N GLN A 265 -22.42 -2.28 1.30
CA GLN A 265 -22.79 -3.70 1.42
C GLN A 265 -24.12 -3.88 2.16
N GLY A 266 -24.29 -3.21 3.29
CA GLY A 266 -25.52 -3.30 4.08
C GLY A 266 -26.79 -2.83 3.36
N GLU A 267 -26.70 -1.83 2.48
CA GLU A 267 -27.84 -1.42 1.65
C GLU A 267 -28.09 -2.37 0.48
N ALA A 268 -27.05 -2.86 -0.19
CA ALA A 268 -27.19 -3.82 -1.30
C ALA A 268 -27.88 -5.12 -0.85
N GLU A 269 -27.54 -5.64 0.33
CA GLU A 269 -28.17 -6.82 0.92
C GLU A 269 -29.67 -6.60 1.22
N ARG A 270 -30.05 -5.40 1.68
CA ARG A 270 -31.46 -5.05 1.94
C ARG A 270 -32.28 -4.95 0.66
N SER A 271 -31.71 -4.36 -0.40
CA SER A 271 -32.37 -4.27 -1.70
C SER A 271 -32.60 -5.65 -2.32
N GLY A 272 -31.61 -6.54 -2.30
CA GLY A 272 -31.76 -7.92 -2.81
C GLY A 272 -32.78 -8.76 -2.02
N ALA A 273 -32.89 -8.55 -0.71
CA ALA A 273 -33.91 -9.21 0.11
C ALA A 273 -35.35 -8.75 -0.17
N SER A 274 -35.52 -7.57 -0.79
CA SER A 274 -36.84 -7.03 -1.15
C SER A 274 -37.38 -7.56 -2.48
N GLU A 275 -36.49 -7.96 -3.41
CA GLU A 275 -36.87 -8.55 -4.70
C GLU A 275 -37.26 -10.03 -4.59
N GLY A 276 -36.70 -10.77 -3.62
CA GLY A 276 -37.04 -12.19 -3.38
C GLY A 276 -38.36 -12.46 -2.62
N LYS A 277 -39.21 -11.44 -2.44
CA LYS A 277 -40.49 -11.52 -1.70
C LYS A 277 -41.74 -11.27 -2.56
N ARG A 278 -41.64 -11.30 -3.89
CA ARG A 278 -42.79 -11.26 -4.79
C ARG A 278 -43.11 -12.63 -5.37
#